data_AF-A0A349Q202-F1
#
_entry.id   AF-A0A349Q202-F1
#
_cell.length_a   1.000
_cell.length_b   1.000
_cell.length_c   1.000
_cell.angle_alpha   90.00
_cell.angle_beta   90.00
_cell.angle_gamma   90.00
#
_symmetry.space_group_name_H-M   'P 1'
#
loop_
_entity.id
_entity.type
_entity.pdbx_description
1 polymer ?
#
loop_
_entity_poly.entity_id
_entity_poly.type
_entity_poly.pdbx_seq_one_letter_code
_entity_poly.pdbx_strand_id
1 'polypeptide(L)'
;QKEKEYFVQYVFEKMTFFISYLPETYKSTDLNRYFEAMNASGKGLENHEILKVNLLKKLNKEADKELYTKIWNAVSDMDESIIRQKYDENIEQFNTRQIKALNEITDLNKLFNNFNFVGNENTESKKIKDLKPIDKAPTSINRATGEHSIISFSEFLLLVLYLQKGEKTREIANFFNIHKLQETFKILEDSEVQQFFDNLLKYRVLFDYFIIKVSNNNQNSITYTLNFQKYDKLIQYQSMLYVSISFNIWLPEILLTLDKNRQFSSNELLELFKEKDNIRHNIDNIDSLTYGNIDRYWFWRLDYYLWEQWKEIANSKINEAIKNYTFRPNRSIEHLHPQNPSIKPKEDWTNNLDSFGNLAMISTSFNSTQSNDDENIKFARIENQLEGKISLESIKLLLMYVKAKEDTNGWTISKADEHGKEMFEILKKSFETTEETQ
;
A
#
# COMPACT_ATOMS: atom_id res chain seq x y z
N GLN A 1 10.62 -1.74 51.46
CA GLN A 1 12.05 -1.50 51.77
C GLN A 1 12.94 -2.56 51.10
N LYS A 2 12.74 -3.85 51.39
CA LYS A 2 13.49 -4.97 50.76
C LYS A 2 13.47 -5.01 49.23
N GLU A 3 12.33 -4.75 48.60
CA GLU A 3 12.26 -4.72 47.12
C GLU A 3 13.06 -3.55 46.52
N LYS A 4 13.13 -2.43 47.24
CA LYS A 4 13.90 -1.26 46.81
C LYS A 4 15.40 -1.53 46.95
N GLU A 5 15.81 -2.19 48.02
CA GLU A 5 17.20 -2.64 48.21
C GLU A 5 17.59 -3.67 47.14
N TYR A 6 16.73 -4.64 46.84
CA TYR A 6 16.98 -5.62 45.78
C TYR A 6 17.09 -4.96 44.40
N PHE A 7 16.22 -4.01 44.08
CA PHE A 7 16.29 -3.27 42.82
C PHE A 7 17.56 -2.42 42.72
N VAL A 8 17.95 -1.73 43.79
CA VAL A 8 19.20 -0.95 43.82
C VAL A 8 20.42 -1.87 43.63
N GLN A 9 20.44 -3.01 44.32
CA GLN A 9 21.50 -4.01 44.19
C GLN A 9 21.58 -4.54 42.75
N TYR A 10 20.43 -4.87 42.15
CA TYR A 10 20.35 -5.36 40.78
C TYR A 10 20.84 -4.32 39.78
N VAL A 11 20.39 -3.06 39.91
CA VAL A 11 20.84 -1.96 39.03
C VAL A 11 22.34 -1.74 39.20
N PHE A 12 22.86 -1.74 40.42
CA PHE A 12 24.29 -1.55 40.68
C PHE A 12 25.16 -2.69 40.10
N GLU A 13 24.70 -3.94 40.24
CA GLU A 13 25.49 -5.11 39.84
C GLU A 13 25.31 -5.54 38.38
N LYS A 14 24.17 -5.21 37.76
CA LYS A 14 23.78 -5.75 36.45
C LYS A 14 23.61 -4.69 35.37
N MET A 15 23.49 -3.41 35.74
CA MET A 15 23.41 -2.35 34.74
C MET A 15 24.82 -1.97 34.28
N THR A 16 25.07 -2.13 32.99
CA THR A 16 26.33 -1.75 32.37
C THR A 16 26.13 -0.49 31.55
N PHE A 17 26.96 0.52 31.79
CA PHE A 17 27.03 1.69 30.92
C PHE A 17 28.12 1.50 29.87
N PHE A 18 27.79 1.85 28.63
CA PHE A 18 28.79 2.10 27.61
C PHE A 18 29.08 3.60 27.59
N ILE A 19 30.26 3.98 28.06
CA ILE A 19 30.68 5.38 28.15
C ILE A 19 31.80 5.60 27.13
N SER A 20 31.51 6.37 26.09
CA SER A 20 32.48 6.77 25.07
C SER A 20 33.09 8.13 25.45
N TYR A 21 34.39 8.16 25.72
CA TYR A 21 35.12 9.41 25.96
C TYR A 21 35.66 9.95 24.65
N LEU A 22 35.23 11.16 24.28
CA LEU A 22 35.72 11.84 23.08
C LEU A 22 36.97 12.66 23.41
N PRO A 23 38.00 12.67 22.54
CA PRO A 23 39.21 13.45 22.78
C PRO A 23 38.92 14.96 22.88
N GLU A 24 39.58 15.65 23.81
CA GLU A 24 39.43 17.09 24.04
C GLU A 24 39.82 17.96 22.82
N THR A 25 40.51 17.36 21.84
CA THR A 25 40.94 18.00 20.59
C THR A 25 39.84 18.09 19.52
N TYR A 26 38.67 17.49 19.74
CA TYR A 26 37.55 17.55 18.80
C TYR A 26 36.94 18.95 18.77
N LYS A 27 36.75 19.51 17.56
CA LYS A 27 36.02 20.77 17.40
C LYS A 27 34.52 20.54 17.59
N SER A 28 33.78 21.59 17.95
CA SER A 28 32.33 21.54 18.15
C SER A 28 31.55 20.98 16.95
N THR A 29 32.05 21.18 15.73
CA THR A 29 31.47 20.64 14.51
C THR A 29 31.65 19.12 14.38
N ASP A 30 32.76 18.57 14.87
CA ASP A 30 33.06 17.14 14.82
C ASP A 30 32.27 16.38 15.89
N LEU A 31 32.00 17.03 17.02
CA LEU A 31 31.09 16.55 18.06
C LEU A 31 29.67 16.37 17.53
N ASN A 32 29.12 17.38 16.84
CA ASN A 32 27.77 17.28 16.26
C ASN A 32 27.68 16.15 15.22
N ARG A 33 28.69 15.99 14.36
CA ARG A 33 28.73 14.87 13.41
C ARG A 33 28.83 13.51 14.08
N TYR A 34 29.58 13.40 15.17
CA TYR A 34 29.66 12.16 15.95
C TYR A 34 28.31 11.82 16.58
N PHE A 35 27.61 12.79 17.17
CA PHE A 35 26.26 12.59 17.71
C PHE A 35 25.24 12.25 16.62
N GLU A 36 25.28 12.92 15.47
CA GLU A 36 24.44 12.59 14.31
C GLU A 36 24.71 11.17 13.81
N ALA A 37 25.97 10.78 13.66
CA ALA A 37 26.35 9.42 13.27
C ALA A 37 25.94 8.39 14.31
N MET A 38 26.09 8.65 15.61
CA MET A 38 25.70 7.72 16.68
C MET A 38 24.18 7.55 16.78
N ASN A 39 23.42 8.65 16.62
CA ASN A 39 21.96 8.61 16.59
C ASN A 39 21.40 8.01 15.30
N ALA A 40 22.12 8.13 14.17
CA ALA A 40 21.73 7.53 12.90
C ALA A 40 22.18 6.07 12.71
N SER A 41 23.19 5.60 13.47
CA SER A 41 23.82 4.28 13.31
C SER A 41 23.19 3.17 14.15
N GLY A 42 22.31 3.52 15.09
CA GLY A 42 21.57 2.57 15.91
C GLY A 42 20.43 1.88 15.17
N LYS A 43 20.69 1.15 14.07
CA LYS A 43 19.75 0.12 13.62
C LYS A 43 19.90 -1.09 14.53
N GLY A 44 19.01 -1.22 15.52
CA GLY A 44 18.82 -2.50 16.18
C GLY A 44 18.47 -3.57 15.15
N LEU A 45 18.80 -4.83 15.45
CA LEU A 45 18.41 -5.96 14.58
C LEU A 45 16.90 -5.89 14.33
N GLU A 46 16.50 -5.77 13.07
CA GLU A 46 15.10 -5.78 12.70
C GLU A 46 14.53 -7.18 12.97
N ASN A 47 13.26 -7.27 13.37
CA ASN A 47 12.66 -8.56 13.76
C ASN A 47 12.83 -9.65 12.68
N HIS A 48 12.80 -9.28 11.41
CA HIS A 48 12.99 -10.20 10.30
C HIS A 48 14.43 -10.72 10.18
N GLU A 49 15.46 -9.97 10.64
CA GLU A 49 16.85 -10.42 10.61
C GLU A 49 17.10 -11.56 11.61
N ILE A 50 16.47 -11.49 12.78
CA ILE A 50 16.46 -12.60 13.75
C ILE A 50 15.75 -13.82 13.14
N LEU A 51 14.63 -13.60 12.44
CA LEU A 51 13.87 -14.66 11.80
C LEU A 51 14.71 -15.38 10.74
N LYS A 52 15.42 -14.63 9.89
CA LYS A 52 16.34 -15.16 8.88
C LYS A 52 17.31 -16.17 9.48
N VAL A 53 18.00 -15.80 10.56
CA VAL A 53 18.99 -16.66 11.21
C VAL A 53 18.33 -17.94 11.76
N ASN A 54 17.14 -17.82 12.36
CA ASN A 54 16.40 -18.96 12.89
C ASN A 54 15.97 -19.92 11.77
N LEU A 55 15.50 -19.42 10.63
CA LEU A 55 15.09 -20.24 9.49
C LEU A 55 16.31 -20.91 8.82
N LEU A 56 17.40 -20.17 8.57
CA LEU A 56 18.62 -20.74 7.96
C LEU A 56 19.27 -21.85 8.82
N LYS A 57 19.08 -21.83 10.14
CA LYS A 57 19.52 -22.91 11.05
C LYS A 57 18.72 -24.19 10.86
N LYS A 58 17.42 -24.07 10.57
CA LYS A 58 16.47 -25.18 10.39
C LYS A 58 16.57 -25.84 9.01
N LEU A 59 17.18 -25.18 8.03
CA LEU A 59 17.45 -25.78 6.72
C LEU A 59 18.27 -27.07 6.85
N ASN A 60 17.88 -28.07 6.05
CA ASN A 60 18.59 -29.35 5.92
C ASN A 60 20.07 -29.13 5.59
N LYS A 61 20.94 -30.08 5.98
CA LYS A 61 22.39 -29.95 5.75
C LYS A 61 22.77 -29.91 4.25
N GLU A 62 21.95 -30.53 3.41
CA GLU A 62 22.12 -30.57 1.95
C GLU A 62 21.59 -29.31 1.26
N ALA A 63 20.83 -28.46 1.95
CA ALA A 63 20.27 -27.24 1.39
C ALA A 63 21.36 -26.19 1.16
N ASP A 64 21.29 -25.50 0.03
CA ASP A 64 22.19 -24.41 -0.32
C ASP A 64 21.87 -23.15 0.51
N LYS A 65 22.49 -23.06 1.69
CA LYS A 65 22.30 -21.92 2.61
C LYS A 65 22.79 -20.60 2.01
N GLU A 66 23.75 -20.65 1.08
CA GLU A 66 24.25 -19.45 0.40
C GLU A 66 23.18 -18.90 -0.56
N LEU A 67 22.61 -19.79 -1.39
CA LEU A 67 21.49 -19.47 -2.27
C LEU A 67 20.33 -18.84 -1.48
N TYR A 68 19.89 -19.47 -0.39
CA TYR A 68 18.78 -18.96 0.41
C TYR A 68 19.08 -17.64 1.14
N THR A 69 20.34 -17.40 1.49
CA THR A 69 20.78 -16.11 2.01
C THR A 69 20.69 -15.02 0.95
N LYS A 70 21.09 -15.32 -0.30
CA LYS A 70 20.99 -14.40 -1.43
C LYS A 70 19.52 -14.09 -1.77
N ILE A 71 18.67 -15.11 -1.81
CA ILE A 71 17.21 -14.96 -2.02
C ILE A 71 16.62 -14.01 -0.97
N TRP A 72 16.88 -14.26 0.32
CA TRP A 72 16.37 -13.41 1.39
C TRP A 72 16.78 -11.95 1.22
N ASN A 73 18.07 -11.69 0.99
CA ASN A 73 18.58 -10.33 0.84
C ASN A 73 17.94 -9.61 -0.34
N ALA A 74 17.76 -10.32 -1.46
CA ALA A 74 17.14 -9.75 -2.65
C ALA A 74 15.67 -9.41 -2.43
N VAL A 75 14.92 -10.32 -1.80
CA VAL A 75 13.50 -10.13 -1.53
C VAL A 75 13.26 -9.11 -0.40
N SER A 76 14.25 -8.87 0.47
CA SER A 76 14.12 -7.91 1.57
C SER A 76 13.99 -6.45 1.12
N ASP A 77 14.51 -6.12 -0.07
CA ASP A 77 14.33 -4.82 -0.70
C ASP A 77 12.98 -4.79 -1.43
N MET A 78 11.92 -4.41 -0.72
CA MET A 78 10.55 -4.33 -1.26
C MET A 78 10.33 -3.11 -2.16
N ASP A 79 11.12 -2.06 -1.99
CA ASP A 79 10.93 -0.80 -2.73
C ASP A 79 11.39 -0.95 -4.18
N GLU A 80 12.52 -1.61 -4.40
CA GLU A 80 13.03 -1.91 -5.74
C GLU A 80 12.37 -3.15 -6.34
N SER A 81 12.28 -3.22 -7.66
CA SER A 81 11.83 -4.45 -8.34
C SER A 81 12.88 -5.57 -8.15
N ILE A 82 12.43 -6.80 -7.89
CA ILE A 82 13.28 -7.99 -7.78
C ILE A 82 14.00 -8.26 -9.12
N ILE A 83 13.35 -7.92 -10.23
CA ILE A 83 13.95 -7.88 -11.57
C ILE A 83 14.17 -6.41 -11.92
N ARG A 84 15.42 -5.94 -11.83
CA ARG A 84 15.80 -4.55 -12.14
C ARG A 84 16.21 -4.41 -13.59
N GLN A 85 15.78 -3.36 -14.27
CA GLN A 85 16.24 -3.03 -15.62
C GLN A 85 17.75 -2.77 -15.61
N LYS A 86 18.48 -3.36 -16.55
CA LYS A 86 19.92 -3.12 -16.70
C LYS A 86 20.15 -1.79 -17.44
N TYR A 87 21.30 -1.17 -17.21
CA TYR A 87 21.65 0.12 -17.84
C TYR A 87 21.63 0.07 -19.38
N ASP A 88 22.01 -1.06 -19.95
CA ASP A 88 22.08 -1.34 -21.40
C ASP A 88 20.83 -2.02 -21.97
N GLU A 89 19.82 -2.28 -21.13
CA GLU A 89 18.61 -3.01 -21.50
C GLU A 89 17.46 -2.04 -21.81
N ASN A 90 16.82 -2.20 -22.97
CA ASN A 90 15.64 -1.41 -23.32
C ASN A 90 14.35 -1.98 -22.65
N ILE A 91 13.25 -1.22 -22.72
CA ILE A 91 11.97 -1.60 -22.07
C ILE A 91 11.43 -2.95 -22.57
N GLU A 92 11.54 -3.24 -23.87
CA GLU A 92 11.04 -4.48 -24.46
C GLU A 92 11.85 -5.71 -23.99
N GLN A 93 13.18 -5.57 -23.94
CA GLN A 93 14.09 -6.58 -23.41
C GLN A 93 13.84 -6.81 -21.92
N PHE A 94 13.64 -5.73 -21.16
CA PHE A 94 13.30 -5.80 -19.74
C PHE A 94 11.98 -6.56 -19.50
N ASN A 95 10.93 -6.19 -20.23
CA ASN A 95 9.63 -6.87 -20.17
C ASN A 95 9.75 -8.36 -20.54
N THR A 96 10.52 -8.67 -21.58
CA THR A 96 10.77 -10.07 -22.00
C THR A 96 11.44 -10.88 -20.88
N ARG A 97 12.40 -10.29 -20.17
CA ARG A 97 13.08 -10.96 -19.04
C ARG A 97 12.15 -11.16 -17.85
N GLN A 98 11.27 -10.20 -17.56
CA GLN A 98 10.24 -10.37 -16.53
C GLN A 98 9.28 -11.52 -16.88
N ILE A 99 8.79 -11.57 -18.12
CA ILE A 99 7.93 -12.66 -18.60
C ILE A 99 8.64 -14.02 -18.54
N LYS A 100 9.92 -14.06 -18.94
CA LYS A 100 10.72 -15.29 -18.84
C LYS A 100 10.84 -15.78 -17.39
N ALA A 101 11.11 -14.89 -16.45
CA ALA A 101 11.15 -15.24 -15.03
C ALA A 101 9.81 -15.78 -14.52
N LEU A 102 8.68 -15.21 -14.95
CA LEU A 102 7.34 -15.73 -14.61
C LEU A 102 7.08 -17.13 -15.18
N ASN A 103 7.63 -17.45 -16.35
CA ASN A 103 7.49 -18.77 -16.96
C ASN A 103 8.37 -19.82 -16.27
N GLU A 104 9.51 -19.41 -15.72
CA GLU A 104 10.48 -20.28 -15.04
C GLU A 104 10.32 -20.29 -13.51
N ILE A 105 9.21 -19.75 -13.00
CA ILE A 105 9.01 -19.44 -11.57
C ILE A 105 9.03 -20.67 -10.64
N THR A 106 8.84 -21.87 -11.19
CA THR A 106 8.85 -23.15 -10.46
C THR A 106 10.23 -23.78 -10.35
N ASP A 107 11.21 -23.30 -11.11
CA ASP A 107 12.59 -23.79 -11.10
C ASP A 107 13.51 -22.71 -10.53
N LEU A 108 13.78 -22.78 -9.23
CA LEU A 108 14.55 -21.77 -8.53
C LEU A 108 15.94 -21.56 -9.10
N ASN A 109 16.61 -22.61 -9.58
CA ASN A 109 17.96 -22.47 -10.12
C ASN A 109 17.92 -21.67 -11.42
N LYS A 110 16.95 -21.93 -12.30
CA LYS A 110 16.74 -21.12 -13.52
C LYS A 110 16.31 -19.71 -13.18
N LEU A 111 15.34 -19.58 -12.28
CA LEU A 111 14.82 -18.30 -11.82
C LEU A 111 15.96 -17.45 -11.25
N PHE A 112 16.80 -18.05 -10.41
CA PHE A 112 17.96 -17.41 -9.78
C PHE A 112 18.91 -16.81 -10.82
N ASN A 113 19.19 -17.53 -11.90
CA ASN A 113 20.06 -17.06 -12.99
C ASN A 113 19.49 -15.86 -13.77
N ASN A 114 18.17 -15.62 -13.73
CA ASN A 114 17.55 -14.49 -14.43
C ASN A 114 17.59 -13.17 -13.62
N PHE A 115 17.92 -13.21 -12.32
CA PHE A 115 18.00 -12.00 -11.51
C PHE A 115 19.41 -11.43 -11.43
N ASN A 116 19.46 -10.10 -11.38
CA ASN A 116 20.66 -9.38 -11.00
C ASN A 116 20.69 -9.27 -9.48
N PHE A 117 20.97 -10.37 -8.78
CA PHE A 117 21.18 -10.29 -7.33
C PHE A 117 22.36 -9.39 -7.03
N VAL A 118 22.16 -8.38 -6.20
CA VAL A 118 23.25 -7.56 -5.66
C VAL A 118 24.16 -8.53 -4.89
N GLY A 119 25.35 -8.78 -5.41
CA GLY A 119 26.29 -9.80 -4.91
C GLY A 119 26.55 -10.97 -5.87
N ASN A 120 26.03 -10.94 -7.10
CA ASN A 120 26.39 -11.90 -8.16
C ASN A 120 27.66 -11.48 -8.94
N GLU A 121 28.50 -10.62 -8.35
CA GLU A 121 29.89 -10.60 -8.78
C GLU A 121 30.50 -11.92 -8.28
N ASN A 122 31.27 -12.60 -9.14
CA ASN A 122 32.22 -13.65 -8.76
C ASN A 122 33.34 -13.06 -7.88
N THR A 123 33.01 -12.24 -6.88
CA THR A 123 33.92 -11.92 -5.80
C THR A 123 34.02 -13.18 -4.97
N GLU A 124 35.11 -13.94 -5.18
CA GLU A 124 35.70 -14.73 -4.11
C GLU A 124 35.47 -13.97 -2.81
N SER A 125 34.81 -14.61 -1.84
CA SER A 125 34.52 -14.01 -0.55
C SER A 125 35.82 -13.56 0.11
N LYS A 126 36.20 -12.29 -0.11
CA LYS A 126 37.38 -11.67 0.48
C LYS A 126 37.09 -11.47 1.96
N LYS A 127 38.02 -11.86 2.83
CA LYS A 127 37.88 -11.51 4.25
C LYS A 127 37.92 -9.99 4.35
N ILE A 128 37.24 -9.44 5.35
CA ILE A 128 37.19 -7.97 5.57
C ILE A 128 38.60 -7.35 5.56
N LYS A 129 39.59 -8.07 6.10
CA LYS A 129 41.01 -7.67 6.10
C LYS A 129 41.67 -7.54 4.72
N ASP A 130 41.10 -8.16 3.69
CA ASP A 130 41.61 -8.21 2.32
C ASP A 130 40.92 -7.19 1.41
N LEU A 131 39.96 -6.42 1.95
CA LEU A 131 39.30 -5.31 1.26
C LEU A 131 40.24 -4.09 1.26
N LYS A 132 40.68 -3.69 0.07
CA LYS A 132 41.42 -2.42 -0.10
C LYS A 132 40.42 -1.25 0.00
N PRO A 133 40.82 -0.10 0.59
CA PRO A 133 40.04 1.11 0.52
C PRO A 133 39.72 1.43 -0.95
N ILE A 134 38.45 1.70 -1.24
CA ILE A 134 38.05 2.14 -2.58
C ILE A 134 38.21 3.67 -2.60
N ASP A 135 39.07 4.18 -3.47
CA ASP A 135 39.34 5.63 -3.63
C ASP A 135 38.18 6.39 -4.29
N LYS A 136 37.15 5.67 -4.76
CA LYS A 136 35.90 6.23 -5.26
C LYS A 136 34.86 6.21 -4.14
N ALA A 137 34.29 7.38 -3.85
CA ALA A 137 33.05 7.44 -3.08
C ALA A 137 32.03 6.46 -3.71
N PRO A 138 31.29 5.69 -2.90
CA PRO A 138 30.25 4.81 -3.43
C PRO A 138 29.38 5.66 -4.34
N THR A 139 29.30 5.29 -5.63
CA THR A 139 28.31 5.87 -6.52
C THR A 139 26.99 5.70 -5.80
N SER A 140 26.31 6.80 -5.51
CA SER A 140 24.92 6.71 -5.11
C SER A 140 24.26 5.87 -6.20
N ILE A 141 23.92 4.63 -5.87
CA ILE A 141 22.88 3.93 -6.61
C ILE A 141 21.69 4.83 -6.31
N ASN A 142 21.44 5.78 -7.20
CA ASN A 142 20.30 6.66 -7.10
C ASN A 142 19.12 5.69 -6.94
N ARG A 143 18.44 5.72 -5.79
CA ARG A 143 17.14 5.04 -5.63
C ARG A 143 16.31 5.52 -6.80
N ALA A 144 16.13 4.67 -7.81
CA ALA A 144 16.03 5.15 -9.19
C ALA A 144 14.67 5.80 -9.46
N THR A 145 13.65 5.49 -8.65
CA THR A 145 12.26 5.85 -8.95
C THR A 145 11.51 6.55 -7.82
N GLY A 146 12.03 6.54 -6.57
CA GLY A 146 11.27 7.03 -5.40
C GLY A 146 10.00 6.23 -5.12
N GLU A 147 9.88 5.04 -5.71
CA GLU A 147 8.77 4.11 -5.50
C GLU A 147 8.99 3.26 -4.23
N HIS A 148 7.89 2.82 -3.64
CA HIS A 148 7.88 1.86 -2.54
C HIS A 148 6.76 0.84 -2.72
N SER A 149 6.91 -0.32 -2.11
CA SER A 149 5.88 -1.37 -2.10
C SER A 149 4.67 -0.96 -1.27
N ILE A 150 3.50 -1.55 -1.58
CA ILE A 150 2.27 -1.41 -0.79
C ILE A 150 2.31 -2.16 0.55
N ILE A 151 3.28 -3.07 0.73
CA ILE A 151 3.53 -3.79 1.97
C ILE A 151 5.03 -3.83 2.28
N SER A 152 5.37 -3.80 3.57
CA SER A 152 6.73 -3.98 4.08
C SER A 152 7.22 -5.42 3.90
N PHE A 153 8.53 -5.63 4.03
CA PHE A 153 9.11 -6.97 3.97
C PHE A 153 8.58 -7.90 5.08
N SER A 154 8.33 -7.38 6.29
CA SER A 154 7.78 -8.17 7.39
C SER A 154 6.34 -8.63 7.11
N GLU A 155 5.52 -7.77 6.50
CA GLU A 155 4.18 -8.15 6.04
C GLU A 155 4.24 -9.15 4.89
N PHE A 156 5.19 -8.99 3.96
CA PHE A 156 5.40 -9.93 2.86
C PHE A 156 5.81 -11.32 3.36
N LEU A 157 6.67 -11.42 4.39
CA LEU A 157 7.02 -12.70 5.02
C LEU A 157 5.78 -13.40 5.61
N LEU A 158 4.89 -12.65 6.27
CA LEU A 158 3.63 -13.17 6.79
C LEU A 158 2.71 -13.61 5.64
N LEU A 159 2.58 -12.82 4.58
CA LEU A 159 1.82 -13.18 3.39
C LEU A 159 2.29 -14.50 2.77
N VAL A 160 3.60 -14.68 2.59
CA VAL A 160 4.16 -15.94 2.05
C VAL A 160 3.90 -17.11 2.99
N LEU A 161 4.03 -16.92 4.30
CA LEU A 161 3.70 -17.95 5.29
C LEU A 161 2.22 -18.32 5.23
N TYR A 162 1.32 -17.34 5.08
CA TYR A 162 -0.12 -17.56 4.92
C TYR A 162 -0.41 -18.38 3.66
N LEU A 163 0.18 -18.00 2.53
CA LEU A 163 0.02 -18.70 1.24
C LEU A 163 0.47 -20.16 1.33
N GLN A 164 1.52 -20.45 2.09
CA GLN A 164 2.02 -21.81 2.28
C GLN A 164 1.18 -22.65 3.24
N LYS A 165 0.69 -22.07 4.35
CA LYS A 165 -0.03 -22.81 5.40
C LYS A 165 -1.55 -22.85 5.17
N GLY A 166 -2.09 -21.92 4.38
CA GLY A 166 -3.52 -21.75 4.10
C GLY A 166 -4.34 -21.25 5.30
N GLU A 167 -5.67 -21.28 5.15
CA GLU A 167 -6.67 -20.85 6.15
C GLU A 167 -6.69 -21.68 7.45
N LYS A 168 -5.76 -22.64 7.64
CA LYS A 168 -5.67 -23.45 8.86
C LYS A 168 -5.21 -22.65 10.10
N THR A 169 -5.17 -21.32 10.01
CA THR A 169 -4.54 -20.47 10.99
C THR A 169 -5.54 -19.45 11.55
N ARG A 170 -5.27 -19.06 12.80
CA ARG A 170 -6.08 -18.21 13.69
C ARG A 170 -6.58 -16.93 13.00
N GLU A 171 -7.51 -16.23 13.65
CA GLU A 171 -8.01 -14.89 13.32
C GLU A 171 -7.03 -14.04 12.46
N ILE A 172 -7.46 -13.67 11.24
CA ILE A 172 -6.62 -13.05 10.19
C ILE A 172 -5.83 -11.83 10.69
N ALA A 173 -6.47 -10.95 11.47
CA ALA A 173 -5.82 -9.75 12.02
C ALA A 173 -4.64 -10.08 12.94
N ASN A 174 -4.71 -11.18 13.70
CA ASN A 174 -3.62 -11.65 14.54
C ASN A 174 -2.49 -12.26 13.70
N PHE A 175 -2.82 -12.88 12.55
CA PHE A 175 -1.83 -13.49 11.68
C PHE A 175 -0.92 -12.45 11.02
N PHE A 176 -1.49 -11.37 10.50
CA PHE A 176 -0.75 -10.30 9.80
C PHE A 176 -0.10 -9.26 10.73
N ASN A 177 0.01 -9.55 12.03
CA ASN A 177 0.65 -8.66 12.99
C ASN A 177 2.18 -8.80 12.98
N ILE A 178 2.88 -7.79 12.44
CA ILE A 178 4.35 -7.75 12.33
C ILE A 178 5.09 -7.82 13.68
N HIS A 179 4.47 -7.39 14.78
CA HIS A 179 5.08 -7.46 16.11
C HIS A 179 5.08 -8.89 16.65
N LYS A 180 4.20 -9.77 16.14
CA LYS A 180 4.14 -11.19 16.46
C LYS A 180 4.88 -12.06 15.44
N LEU A 181 5.65 -11.48 14.51
CA LEU A 181 6.33 -12.19 13.41
C LEU A 181 7.02 -13.48 13.87
N GLN A 182 7.88 -13.41 14.91
CA GLN A 182 8.60 -14.57 15.43
C GLN A 182 7.67 -15.65 16.00
N GLU A 183 6.56 -15.24 16.64
CA GLU A 183 5.58 -16.15 17.19
C GLU A 183 4.74 -16.82 16.09
N THR A 184 4.29 -16.04 15.10
CA THR A 184 3.52 -16.55 13.96
C THR A 184 4.31 -17.60 13.19
N PHE A 185 5.62 -17.39 12.99
CA PHE A 185 6.49 -18.34 12.29
C PHE A 185 6.73 -19.67 13.04
N LYS A 186 6.31 -19.82 14.30
CA LYS A 186 6.39 -21.10 15.02
C LYS A 186 5.50 -22.19 14.40
N ILE A 187 4.53 -21.82 13.56
CA ILE A 187 3.67 -22.77 12.82
C ILE A 187 4.40 -23.45 11.65
N LEU A 188 5.57 -22.93 11.26
CA LEU A 188 6.37 -23.46 10.16
C LEU A 188 7.26 -24.57 10.69
N GLU A 189 7.03 -25.78 10.21
CA GLU A 189 7.82 -26.95 10.59
C GLU A 189 9.20 -26.91 9.92
N ASP A 190 10.21 -27.51 10.55
CA ASP A 190 11.59 -27.47 10.04
C ASP A 190 11.70 -28.07 8.62
N SER A 191 10.92 -29.11 8.30
CA SER A 191 10.85 -29.72 6.97
C SER A 191 10.25 -28.80 5.90
N GLU A 192 9.49 -27.78 6.29
CA GLU A 192 8.80 -26.85 5.39
C GLU A 192 9.61 -25.57 5.13
N VAL A 193 10.71 -25.35 5.86
CA VAL A 193 11.52 -24.12 5.77
C VAL A 193 12.12 -23.94 4.39
N GLN A 194 12.58 -25.02 3.76
CA GLN A 194 13.11 -24.95 2.39
C GLN A 194 12.03 -24.46 1.42
N GLN A 195 10.84 -25.09 1.46
CA GLN A 195 9.69 -24.68 0.65
C GLN A 195 9.26 -23.24 0.92
N PHE A 196 9.46 -22.72 2.13
CA PHE A 196 9.18 -21.32 2.45
C PHE A 196 10.11 -20.36 1.70
N PHE A 197 11.42 -20.63 1.65
CA PHE A 197 12.32 -19.80 0.85
C PHE A 197 12.03 -19.89 -0.65
N ASP A 198 11.65 -21.08 -1.12
CA ASP A 198 11.25 -21.32 -2.50
C ASP A 198 10.02 -20.45 -2.85
N ASN A 199 9.02 -20.46 -1.97
CA ASN A 199 7.82 -19.63 -2.08
C ASN A 199 8.13 -18.13 -1.92
N LEU A 200 9.12 -17.76 -1.10
CA LEU A 200 9.52 -16.38 -0.88
C LEU A 200 9.97 -15.72 -2.20
N LEU A 201 10.80 -16.41 -2.99
CA LEU A 201 11.21 -15.91 -4.29
C LEU A 201 10.05 -15.92 -5.30
N LYS A 202 9.32 -17.04 -5.38
CA LYS A 202 8.20 -17.23 -6.30
C LYS A 202 7.14 -16.13 -6.13
N TYR A 203 6.64 -15.95 -4.92
CA TYR A 203 5.62 -14.94 -4.67
C TYR A 203 6.15 -13.52 -4.80
N ARG A 204 7.47 -13.28 -4.63
CA ARG A 204 8.02 -11.95 -4.85
C ARG A 204 8.01 -11.57 -6.33
N VAL A 205 8.30 -12.51 -7.22
CA VAL A 205 8.20 -12.30 -8.67
C VAL A 205 6.75 -12.04 -9.09
N LEU A 206 5.80 -12.83 -8.58
CA LEU A 206 4.36 -12.61 -8.86
C LEU A 206 3.91 -11.24 -8.35
N PHE A 207 4.28 -10.91 -7.11
CA PHE A 207 3.93 -9.66 -6.48
C PHE A 207 4.46 -8.47 -7.27
N ASP A 208 5.76 -8.42 -7.56
CA ASP A 208 6.36 -7.28 -8.26
C ASP A 208 5.83 -7.10 -9.69
N TYR A 209 5.37 -8.17 -10.34
CA TYR A 209 4.83 -8.06 -11.69
C TYR A 209 3.36 -7.62 -11.72
N PHE A 210 2.51 -8.24 -10.90
CA PHE A 210 1.05 -8.08 -10.99
C PHE A 210 0.46 -7.08 -9.99
N ILE A 211 1.23 -6.65 -8.98
CA ILE A 211 0.77 -5.75 -7.94
C ILE A 211 1.38 -4.36 -8.12
N ILE A 212 0.57 -3.34 -7.89
CA ILE A 212 0.99 -1.93 -7.97
C ILE A 212 2.12 -1.59 -6.97
N LYS A 213 2.91 -0.60 -7.34
CA LYS A 213 3.80 0.16 -6.44
C LYS A 213 3.31 1.58 -6.28
N VAL A 214 3.74 2.22 -5.21
CA VAL A 214 3.39 3.61 -4.88
C VAL A 214 4.60 4.48 -5.16
N SER A 215 4.43 5.57 -5.89
CA SER A 215 5.45 6.60 -6.07
C SER A 215 4.99 7.89 -5.40
N ASN A 216 5.87 8.48 -4.59
CA ASN A 216 5.63 9.78 -4.00
C ASN A 216 6.51 10.81 -4.71
N ASN A 217 5.89 11.71 -5.48
CA ASN A 217 6.63 12.80 -6.11
C ASN A 217 6.87 13.94 -5.10
N ASN A 218 7.88 14.77 -5.37
CA ASN A 218 8.25 15.94 -4.56
C ASN A 218 7.11 16.96 -4.34
N GLN A 219 5.98 16.83 -5.04
CA GLN A 219 4.78 17.67 -4.90
C GLN A 219 3.71 17.07 -3.97
N ASN A 220 4.05 16.05 -3.16
CA ASN A 220 3.10 15.30 -2.32
C ASN A 220 1.95 14.64 -3.12
N SER A 221 2.13 14.44 -4.43
CA SER A 221 1.22 13.64 -5.24
C SER A 221 1.63 12.18 -5.17
N ILE A 222 0.66 11.34 -4.82
CA ILE A 222 0.76 9.89 -4.90
C ILE A 222 0.45 9.48 -6.33
N THR A 223 1.26 8.59 -6.91
CA THR A 223 0.93 7.89 -8.15
C THR A 223 1.15 6.39 -7.97
N TYR A 224 0.56 5.60 -8.85
CA TYR A 224 0.65 4.16 -8.82
C TYR A 224 1.23 3.63 -10.12
N THR A 225 2.17 2.71 -10.02
CA THR A 225 2.84 2.08 -11.16
C THR A 225 2.62 0.58 -11.14
N LEU A 226 2.60 -0.04 -12.30
CA LEU A 226 2.37 -1.48 -12.47
C LEU A 226 3.32 -1.99 -13.56
N ASN A 227 4.03 -3.07 -13.27
CA ASN A 227 4.94 -3.71 -14.23
C ASN A 227 4.18 -4.53 -15.28
N PHE A 228 3.07 -5.16 -14.90
CA PHE A 228 2.11 -5.72 -15.85
C PHE A 228 1.60 -4.64 -16.82
N GLN A 229 1.14 -5.07 -18.00
CA GLN A 229 0.67 -4.20 -19.08
C GLN A 229 -0.16 -3.02 -18.55
N LYS A 230 0.28 -1.79 -18.86
CA LYS A 230 -0.34 -0.57 -18.34
C LYS A 230 -1.82 -0.52 -18.70
N TYR A 231 -2.68 -0.51 -17.67
CA TYR A 231 -4.12 -0.44 -17.82
C TYR A 231 -4.72 0.35 -16.65
N ASP A 232 -5.13 1.59 -16.92
CA ASP A 232 -5.48 2.55 -15.87
C ASP A 232 -6.61 2.07 -14.96
N LYS A 233 -7.58 1.30 -15.50
CA LYS A 233 -8.67 0.71 -14.70
C LYS A 233 -8.16 -0.29 -13.67
N LEU A 234 -7.27 -1.20 -14.07
CA LEU A 234 -6.63 -2.13 -13.15
C LEU A 234 -5.79 -1.41 -12.10
N ILE A 235 -5.01 -0.40 -12.50
CA ILE A 235 -4.19 0.38 -11.56
C ILE A 235 -5.08 1.11 -10.54
N GLN A 236 -6.18 1.74 -10.99
CA GLN A 236 -7.12 2.44 -10.11
C GLN A 236 -7.88 1.48 -9.19
N TYR A 237 -8.22 0.28 -9.66
CA TYR A 237 -8.90 -0.69 -8.81
C TYR A 237 -7.95 -1.23 -7.73
N GLN A 238 -6.71 -1.55 -8.09
CA GLN A 238 -5.70 -1.96 -7.11
C GLN A 238 -5.40 -0.86 -6.10
N SER A 239 -5.33 0.41 -6.54
CA SER A 239 -5.07 1.53 -5.63
C SER A 239 -6.26 1.78 -4.68
N MET A 240 -7.48 1.58 -5.15
CA MET A 240 -8.68 1.57 -4.30
C MET A 240 -8.59 0.48 -3.23
N LEU A 241 -8.28 -0.77 -3.58
CA LEU A 241 -8.13 -1.87 -2.62
C LEU A 241 -7.02 -1.60 -1.59
N TYR A 242 -5.88 -1.07 -2.05
CA TYR A 242 -4.75 -0.72 -1.18
C TYR A 242 -5.13 0.29 -0.08
N VAL A 243 -5.91 1.33 -0.42
CA VAL A 243 -6.27 2.37 0.56
C VAL A 243 -7.50 2.03 1.40
N SER A 244 -8.28 1.02 1.01
CA SER A 244 -9.58 0.69 1.62
C SER A 244 -9.57 -0.57 2.48
N ILE A 245 -8.69 -1.54 2.20
CA ILE A 245 -8.70 -2.85 2.86
C ILE A 245 -7.48 -3.00 3.79
N SER A 246 -7.73 -3.12 5.08
CA SER A 246 -6.70 -3.28 6.10
C SER A 246 -5.91 -4.59 5.94
N PHE A 247 -4.61 -4.54 6.28
CA PHE A 247 -3.66 -5.65 6.16
C PHE A 247 -3.52 -6.25 4.75
N ASN A 248 -4.07 -5.59 3.73
CA ASN A 248 -4.08 -6.06 2.34
C ASN A 248 -4.56 -7.51 2.19
N ILE A 249 -5.59 -7.91 2.94
CA ILE A 249 -6.16 -9.28 2.93
C ILE A 249 -6.78 -9.70 1.59
N TRP A 250 -6.78 -8.81 0.60
CA TRP A 250 -7.12 -9.10 -0.79
C TRP A 250 -5.96 -9.79 -1.54
N LEU A 251 -4.70 -9.60 -1.12
CA LEU A 251 -3.52 -10.16 -1.78
C LEU A 251 -3.47 -11.69 -1.83
N PRO A 252 -3.78 -12.44 -0.74
CA PRO A 252 -3.61 -13.89 -0.72
C PRO A 252 -4.35 -14.61 -1.85
N GLU A 253 -5.65 -14.34 -2.04
CA GLU A 253 -6.45 -15.01 -3.06
C GLU A 253 -6.01 -14.66 -4.48
N ILE A 254 -5.61 -13.40 -4.71
CA ILE A 254 -5.05 -12.94 -5.98
C ILE A 254 -3.76 -13.71 -6.27
N LEU A 255 -2.81 -13.76 -5.33
CA LEU A 255 -1.54 -14.45 -5.52
C LEU A 255 -1.70 -15.97 -5.67
N LEU A 256 -2.64 -16.60 -4.95
CA LEU A 256 -2.97 -18.02 -5.14
C LEU A 256 -3.54 -18.31 -6.53
N THR A 257 -4.32 -17.37 -7.09
CA THR A 257 -4.86 -17.49 -8.44
C THR A 257 -3.76 -17.34 -9.47
N LEU A 258 -2.88 -16.34 -9.29
CA LEU A 258 -1.73 -16.06 -10.14
C LEU A 258 -0.66 -17.18 -10.12
N ASP A 259 -0.53 -17.89 -9.00
CA ASP A 259 0.36 -19.05 -8.90
C ASP A 259 -0.11 -20.19 -9.82
N LYS A 260 -1.44 -20.36 -9.96
CA LYS A 260 -2.07 -21.41 -10.78
C LYS A 260 -2.17 -21.05 -12.26
N ASN A 261 -2.55 -19.82 -12.58
CA ASN A 261 -2.64 -19.30 -13.95
C ASN A 261 -2.01 -17.90 -14.00
N ARG A 262 -1.22 -17.61 -15.03
CA ARG A 262 -0.57 -16.30 -15.24
C ARG A 262 -0.95 -15.64 -16.55
N GLN A 263 -1.72 -16.31 -17.39
CA GLN A 263 -2.13 -15.81 -18.69
C GLN A 263 -3.43 -15.02 -18.50
N PHE A 264 -3.29 -13.71 -18.45
CA PHE A 264 -4.40 -12.76 -18.36
C PHE A 264 -4.14 -11.60 -19.32
N SER A 265 -5.18 -11.17 -20.02
CA SER A 265 -5.30 -9.80 -20.50
C SER A 265 -5.54 -8.84 -19.35
N SER A 266 -5.33 -7.54 -19.56
CA SER A 266 -5.58 -6.54 -18.53
C SER A 266 -7.03 -6.49 -18.05
N ASN A 267 -7.99 -6.81 -18.91
CA ASN A 267 -9.40 -6.85 -18.55
C ASN A 267 -9.73 -8.10 -17.70
N GLU A 268 -9.26 -9.28 -18.10
CA GLU A 268 -9.47 -10.51 -17.31
C GLU A 268 -8.84 -10.39 -15.92
N LEU A 269 -7.67 -9.75 -15.82
CA LEU A 269 -7.05 -9.48 -14.52
C LEU A 269 -7.87 -8.49 -13.69
N LEU A 270 -8.41 -7.42 -14.28
CA LEU A 270 -9.31 -6.50 -13.59
C LEU A 270 -10.55 -7.22 -13.06
N GLU A 271 -11.19 -8.05 -13.89
CA GLU A 271 -12.39 -8.81 -13.50
C GLU A 271 -12.08 -9.82 -12.39
N LEU A 272 -10.91 -10.46 -12.39
CA LEU A 272 -10.46 -11.29 -11.27
C LEU A 272 -10.42 -10.50 -9.96
N PHE A 273 -9.85 -9.28 -9.98
CA PHE A 273 -9.79 -8.44 -8.79
C PHE A 273 -11.19 -8.04 -8.31
N LYS A 274 -12.08 -7.65 -9.24
CA LYS A 274 -13.49 -7.34 -8.93
C LYS A 274 -14.24 -8.53 -8.35
N GLU A 275 -14.08 -9.72 -8.94
CA GLU A 275 -14.70 -10.95 -8.44
C GLU A 275 -14.28 -11.24 -6.99
N LYS A 276 -12.98 -11.18 -6.69
CA LYS A 276 -12.48 -11.43 -5.32
C LYS A 276 -12.95 -10.36 -4.34
N ASP A 277 -13.00 -9.10 -4.75
CA ASP A 277 -13.51 -8.03 -3.91
C ASP A 277 -15.03 -8.17 -3.64
N ASN A 278 -15.80 -8.60 -4.64
CA ASN A 278 -17.24 -8.84 -4.53
C ASN A 278 -17.57 -9.96 -3.54
N ILE A 279 -16.75 -11.00 -3.45
CA ILE A 279 -16.95 -12.09 -2.47
C ILE A 279 -16.80 -11.60 -1.02
N ARG A 280 -16.00 -10.55 -0.79
CA ARG A 280 -15.70 -10.02 0.56
C ARG A 280 -16.76 -9.06 1.09
N HIS A 281 -17.53 -8.45 0.19
CA HIS A 281 -18.41 -7.35 0.53
C HIS A 281 -19.84 -7.66 0.10
N ASN A 282 -20.79 -7.22 0.92
CA ASN A 282 -22.21 -7.28 0.59
C ASN A 282 -22.84 -5.94 0.96
N ILE A 283 -23.64 -5.39 0.05
CA ILE A 283 -24.37 -4.14 0.27
C ILE A 283 -25.87 -4.44 0.37
N ASP A 284 -26.44 -4.21 1.55
CA ASP A 284 -27.83 -4.60 1.81
C ASP A 284 -28.83 -3.58 1.26
N ASN A 285 -28.86 -2.39 1.84
CA ASN A 285 -29.80 -1.32 1.51
C ASN A 285 -29.16 0.05 1.74
N ILE A 286 -29.77 1.11 1.21
CA ILE A 286 -29.28 2.48 1.34
C ILE A 286 -29.37 2.99 2.79
N ASP A 287 -30.31 2.48 3.60
CA ASP A 287 -30.53 2.94 4.97
C ASP A 287 -29.37 2.56 5.92
N SER A 288 -28.57 1.55 5.54
CA SER A 288 -27.34 1.22 6.26
C SER A 288 -26.17 2.18 5.97
N LEU A 289 -26.27 2.98 4.89
CA LEU A 289 -25.23 3.91 4.44
C LEU A 289 -25.34 5.30 5.11
N THR A 290 -25.54 5.31 6.42
CA THR A 290 -25.70 6.53 7.23
C THR A 290 -24.44 6.86 8.02
N TYR A 291 -24.27 8.13 8.41
CA TYR A 291 -23.14 8.56 9.22
C TYR A 291 -23.08 7.77 10.54
N GLY A 292 -21.88 7.31 10.90
CA GLY A 292 -21.66 6.47 12.09
C GLY A 292 -21.90 4.98 11.89
N ASN A 293 -22.67 4.56 10.88
CA ASN A 293 -22.90 3.15 10.56
C ASN A 293 -22.19 2.69 9.29
N ILE A 294 -22.00 3.58 8.31
CA ILE A 294 -21.41 3.25 7.02
C ILE A 294 -19.94 2.83 7.13
N ASP A 295 -19.59 1.72 6.50
CA ASP A 295 -18.19 1.37 6.25
C ASP A 295 -17.61 2.31 5.18
N ARG A 296 -16.45 2.92 5.49
CA ARG A 296 -15.75 3.85 4.59
C ARG A 296 -15.38 3.21 3.25
N TYR A 297 -15.22 1.88 3.21
CA TYR A 297 -15.05 1.08 2.00
C TYR A 297 -15.98 1.52 0.86
N TRP A 298 -17.27 1.76 1.16
CA TRP A 298 -18.27 2.09 0.15
C TRP A 298 -18.00 3.41 -0.58
N PHE A 299 -17.35 4.39 0.06
CA PHE A 299 -16.98 5.63 -0.62
C PHE A 299 -15.84 5.42 -1.60
N TRP A 300 -14.83 4.62 -1.25
CA TRP A 300 -13.73 4.29 -2.17
C TRP A 300 -14.24 3.48 -3.36
N ARG A 301 -15.07 2.47 -3.10
CA ARG A 301 -15.70 1.68 -4.17
C ARG A 301 -16.54 2.56 -5.09
N LEU A 302 -17.40 3.41 -4.52
CA LEU A 302 -18.21 4.33 -5.32
C LEU A 302 -17.35 5.24 -6.20
N ASP A 303 -16.34 5.90 -5.63
CA ASP A 303 -15.45 6.79 -6.42
C ASP A 303 -14.76 6.02 -7.56
N TYR A 304 -14.43 4.73 -7.39
CA TYR A 304 -13.86 3.92 -8.48
C TYR A 304 -14.86 3.76 -9.63
N TYR A 305 -16.10 3.37 -9.34
CA TYR A 305 -17.09 3.15 -10.39
C TYR A 305 -17.54 4.47 -11.03
N LEU A 306 -17.59 5.57 -10.27
CA LEU A 306 -17.80 6.91 -10.82
C LEU A 306 -16.68 7.31 -11.78
N TRP A 307 -15.42 6.99 -11.45
CA TRP A 307 -14.27 7.21 -12.32
C TRP A 307 -14.30 6.32 -13.58
N GLU A 308 -14.53 5.01 -13.40
CA GLU A 308 -14.50 4.01 -14.47
C GLU A 308 -15.61 4.24 -15.51
N GLN A 309 -16.79 4.67 -15.06
CA GLN A 309 -17.98 4.88 -15.89
C GLN A 309 -18.14 6.35 -16.33
N TRP A 310 -17.18 7.21 -16.01
CA TRP A 310 -17.27 8.63 -16.31
C TRP A 310 -17.45 8.88 -17.81
N LYS A 311 -18.50 9.63 -18.15
CA LYS A 311 -18.74 10.11 -19.53
C LYS A 311 -18.40 11.58 -19.56
N GLU A 312 -17.45 11.94 -20.42
CA GLU A 312 -17.01 13.34 -20.53
C GLU A 312 -18.19 14.29 -20.78
N ILE A 313 -18.23 15.36 -19.99
CA ILE A 313 -19.23 16.43 -20.11
C ILE A 313 -18.60 17.65 -20.79
N ALA A 314 -19.40 18.67 -21.11
CA ALA A 314 -18.91 19.89 -21.77
C ALA A 314 -17.84 20.66 -20.95
N ASN A 315 -17.81 20.48 -19.63
CA ASN A 315 -16.84 21.12 -18.75
C ASN A 315 -15.51 20.36 -18.72
N SER A 316 -14.52 20.85 -19.45
CA SER A 316 -13.19 20.23 -19.55
C SER A 316 -12.44 20.13 -18.21
N LYS A 317 -12.61 21.12 -17.30
CA LYS A 317 -11.96 21.10 -15.99
C LYS A 317 -12.46 19.96 -15.12
N ILE A 318 -13.75 19.65 -15.18
CA ILE A 318 -14.35 18.52 -14.45
C ILE A 318 -13.81 17.20 -15.01
N ASN A 319 -13.78 17.05 -16.34
CA ASN A 319 -13.24 15.85 -16.97
C ASN A 319 -11.77 15.62 -16.59
N GLU A 320 -10.96 16.69 -16.59
CA GLU A 320 -9.55 16.62 -16.20
C GLU A 320 -9.39 16.24 -14.72
N ALA A 321 -10.18 16.84 -13.82
CA ALA A 321 -10.13 16.55 -12.39
C ALA A 321 -10.48 15.08 -12.08
N ILE A 322 -11.51 14.53 -12.76
CA ILE A 322 -11.89 13.12 -12.62
C ILE A 322 -10.82 12.22 -13.22
N LYS A 323 -10.34 12.51 -14.44
CA LYS A 323 -9.29 11.73 -15.09
C LYS A 323 -8.03 11.60 -14.23
N ASN A 324 -7.65 12.67 -13.54
CA ASN A 324 -6.48 12.74 -12.67
C ASN A 324 -6.75 12.32 -11.22
N TYR A 325 -7.96 11.84 -10.89
CA TYR A 325 -8.29 11.39 -9.54
C TYR A 325 -7.37 10.25 -9.10
N THR A 326 -6.95 10.25 -7.84
CA THR A 326 -6.07 9.23 -7.27
C THR A 326 -6.56 8.84 -5.89
N PHE A 327 -6.60 7.52 -5.64
CA PHE A 327 -6.95 6.96 -4.34
C PHE A 327 -5.89 7.25 -3.29
N ARG A 328 -6.33 7.68 -2.10
CA ARG A 328 -5.45 8.07 -0.99
C ARG A 328 -5.99 7.53 0.33
N PRO A 329 -5.11 7.11 1.26
CA PRO A 329 -5.48 6.66 2.61
C PRO A 329 -5.84 7.86 3.51
N ASN A 330 -6.14 7.59 4.78
CA ASN A 330 -6.36 8.61 5.83
C ASN A 330 -7.45 9.64 5.50
N ARG A 331 -8.60 9.13 5.07
CA ARG A 331 -9.77 9.91 4.74
C ARG A 331 -10.76 9.98 5.91
N SER A 332 -11.60 11.00 5.90
CA SER A 332 -12.70 11.21 6.83
C SER A 332 -14.00 11.43 6.07
N ILE A 333 -15.11 11.00 6.67
CA ILE A 333 -16.45 11.31 6.17
C ILE A 333 -16.75 12.78 6.47
N GLU A 334 -17.31 13.48 5.49
CA GLU A 334 -17.70 14.87 5.54
C GLU A 334 -19.14 15.04 5.07
N HIS A 335 -19.88 15.88 5.78
CA HIS A 335 -21.22 16.30 5.40
C HIS A 335 -21.15 17.51 4.47
N LEU A 336 -21.88 17.52 3.34
CA LEU A 336 -21.97 18.73 2.53
C LEU A 336 -22.81 19.80 3.25
N HIS A 337 -24.06 19.49 3.59
CA HIS A 337 -24.83 20.30 4.55
C HIS A 337 -24.29 20.06 5.96
N PRO A 338 -23.74 21.07 6.66
CA PRO A 338 -23.01 20.89 7.91
C PRO A 338 -23.93 20.53 9.08
N GLN A 339 -23.39 19.83 10.09
CA GLN A 339 -24.14 19.43 11.30
C GLN A 339 -24.55 20.63 12.17
N ASN A 340 -23.70 21.66 12.24
CA ASN A 340 -23.96 22.88 13.00
C ASN A 340 -23.87 24.10 12.07
N PRO A 341 -24.84 24.33 11.18
CA PRO A 341 -24.76 25.40 10.19
C PRO A 341 -24.67 26.77 10.87
N SER A 342 -23.81 27.65 10.34
CA SER A 342 -23.63 29.00 10.87
C SER A 342 -24.84 29.90 10.54
N ILE A 343 -25.57 29.55 9.48
CA ILE A 343 -26.78 30.22 9.02
C ILE A 343 -27.97 29.28 9.22
N LYS A 344 -29.13 29.83 9.65
CA LYS A 344 -30.34 29.02 9.80
C LYS A 344 -30.69 28.36 8.46
N PRO A 345 -30.83 27.01 8.41
CA PRO A 345 -31.11 26.31 7.17
C PRO A 345 -32.51 26.65 6.64
N LYS A 346 -32.66 26.59 5.31
CA LYS A 346 -33.95 26.82 4.63
C LYS A 346 -34.94 25.67 4.83
N GLU A 347 -34.42 24.47 5.07
CA GLU A 347 -35.15 23.21 5.23
C GLU A 347 -34.77 22.56 6.57
N ASP A 348 -35.61 21.67 7.09
CA ASP A 348 -35.31 20.89 8.30
C ASP A 348 -34.57 19.59 7.92
N TRP A 349 -33.25 19.60 8.11
CA TRP A 349 -32.36 18.49 7.74
C TRP A 349 -32.33 17.35 8.75
N THR A 350 -33.09 17.42 9.85
CA THR A 350 -32.98 16.47 10.98
C THR A 350 -33.01 15.00 10.54
N ASN A 351 -33.81 14.63 9.53
CA ASN A 351 -33.94 13.25 9.06
C ASN A 351 -32.97 12.87 7.92
N ASN A 352 -32.34 13.85 7.25
CA ASN A 352 -31.55 13.64 6.03
C ASN A 352 -30.09 14.07 6.19
N LEU A 353 -29.73 14.67 7.33
CA LEU A 353 -28.38 15.15 7.63
C LEU A 353 -27.34 14.05 7.44
N ASP A 354 -27.59 12.88 8.02
CA ASP A 354 -26.68 11.73 8.01
C ASP A 354 -26.91 10.78 6.82
N SER A 355 -27.71 11.18 5.84
CA SER A 355 -28.04 10.36 4.67
C SER A 355 -26.84 10.19 3.74
N PHE A 356 -26.75 9.05 3.06
CA PHE A 356 -25.67 8.79 2.09
C PHE A 356 -25.54 9.86 1.00
N GLY A 357 -26.65 10.52 0.65
CA GLY A 357 -26.68 11.62 -0.29
C GLY A 357 -25.91 12.85 0.16
N ASN A 358 -25.89 13.13 1.46
CA ASN A 358 -25.21 14.29 2.04
C ASN A 358 -23.76 14.01 2.48
N LEU A 359 -23.31 12.76 2.39
CA LEU A 359 -21.98 12.34 2.85
C LEU A 359 -21.01 12.13 1.69
N ALA A 360 -19.78 12.59 1.85
CA ALA A 360 -18.66 12.27 0.98
C ALA A 360 -17.41 11.97 1.81
N MET A 361 -16.36 11.46 1.16
CA MET A 361 -15.12 11.10 1.84
C MET A 361 -13.96 11.95 1.32
N ILE A 362 -13.36 12.75 2.20
CA ILE A 362 -12.30 13.71 1.89
C ILE A 362 -11.07 13.51 2.77
N SER A 363 -9.96 14.17 2.48
CA SER A 363 -8.78 14.14 3.36
C SER A 363 -9.09 14.76 4.74
N THR A 364 -8.47 14.23 5.79
CA THR A 364 -8.63 14.71 7.17
C THR A 364 -8.19 16.16 7.36
N SER A 365 -7.14 16.59 6.65
CA SER A 365 -6.67 17.98 6.63
C SER A 365 -7.69 18.90 5.96
N PHE A 366 -8.27 18.48 4.83
CA PHE A 366 -9.33 19.23 4.16
C PHE A 366 -10.56 19.33 5.05
N ASN A 367 -10.96 18.24 5.73
CA ASN A 367 -12.08 18.24 6.66
C ASN A 367 -11.84 19.16 7.87
N SER A 368 -10.65 19.09 8.49
CA SER A 368 -10.29 19.98 9.60
C SER A 368 -10.38 21.46 9.21
N THR A 369 -10.16 21.78 7.93
CA THR A 369 -10.31 23.13 7.38
C THR A 369 -11.77 23.47 7.05
N GLN A 370 -12.63 22.49 6.80
CA GLN A 370 -14.06 22.65 6.47
C GLN A 370 -14.89 22.92 7.72
N SER A 371 -14.66 22.19 8.82
CA SER A 371 -15.43 22.33 10.06
C SER A 371 -16.95 22.47 9.79
N ASN A 372 -17.60 23.52 10.29
CA ASN A 372 -19.01 23.81 10.07
C ASN A 372 -19.27 24.85 8.95
N ASP A 373 -18.38 24.94 7.97
CA ASP A 373 -18.55 25.87 6.84
C ASP A 373 -19.87 25.59 6.08
N ASP A 374 -20.50 26.66 5.59
CA ASP A 374 -21.70 26.56 4.75
C ASP A 374 -21.38 26.03 3.35
N GLU A 375 -22.38 25.53 2.61
CA GLU A 375 -22.19 24.81 1.35
C GLU A 375 -21.45 25.66 0.29
N ASN A 376 -21.71 26.97 0.27
CA ASN A 376 -21.07 27.90 -0.68
C ASN A 376 -19.55 27.98 -0.49
N ILE A 377 -19.07 27.91 0.75
CA ILE A 377 -17.63 27.92 1.05
C ILE A 377 -17.00 26.60 0.59
N LYS A 378 -17.70 25.48 0.84
CA LYS A 378 -17.27 24.15 0.38
C LYS A 378 -17.20 24.10 -1.16
N PHE A 379 -18.17 24.67 -1.85
CA PHE A 379 -18.20 24.78 -3.31
C PHE A 379 -17.07 25.63 -3.88
N ALA A 380 -16.74 26.77 -3.27
CA ALA A 380 -15.59 27.58 -3.69
C ALA A 380 -14.27 26.80 -3.60
N ARG A 381 -14.14 25.87 -2.64
CA ARG A 381 -12.96 25.00 -2.52
C ARG A 381 -12.93 23.92 -3.60
N ILE A 382 -14.07 23.42 -4.06
CA ILE A 382 -14.16 22.52 -5.21
C ILE A 382 -13.76 23.28 -6.49
N GLU A 383 -14.20 24.53 -6.65
CA GLU A 383 -13.77 25.38 -7.77
C GLU A 383 -12.23 25.55 -7.79
N ASN A 384 -11.58 25.74 -6.64
CA ASN A 384 -10.12 25.75 -6.54
C ASN A 384 -9.45 24.41 -6.95
N GLN A 385 -10.08 23.27 -6.67
CA GLN A 385 -9.60 21.96 -7.14
C GLN A 385 -9.73 21.84 -8.66
N LEU A 386 -10.82 22.32 -9.25
CA LEU A 386 -11.04 22.34 -10.69
C LEU A 386 -10.09 23.30 -11.44
N GLU A 387 -9.51 24.28 -10.76
CA GLU A 387 -8.46 25.13 -11.31
C GLU A 387 -7.06 24.49 -11.29
N GLY A 388 -6.95 23.24 -10.81
CA GLY A 388 -5.68 22.50 -10.77
C GLY A 388 -4.73 22.97 -9.66
N LYS A 389 -5.21 23.81 -8.72
CA LYS A 389 -4.40 24.27 -7.57
C LYS A 389 -4.20 23.18 -6.52
N ILE A 390 -5.18 22.28 -6.39
CA ILE A 390 -5.21 21.19 -5.41
C ILE A 390 -5.83 19.96 -6.10
N SER A 391 -5.39 18.75 -5.73
CA SER A 391 -5.98 17.50 -6.23
C SER A 391 -7.45 17.37 -5.84
N LEU A 392 -8.25 16.76 -6.73
CA LEU A 392 -9.64 16.45 -6.46
C LEU A 392 -9.78 15.55 -5.22
N GLU A 393 -10.59 15.98 -4.25
CA GLU A 393 -10.77 15.29 -2.98
C GLU A 393 -11.70 14.08 -3.08
N SER A 394 -12.85 14.20 -3.73
CA SER A 394 -13.82 13.12 -3.94
C SER A 394 -14.60 13.36 -5.22
N ILE A 395 -14.83 12.31 -6.00
CA ILE A 395 -15.67 12.40 -7.20
C ILE A 395 -17.13 12.57 -6.77
N LYS A 396 -17.58 11.81 -5.76
CA LYS A 396 -18.93 11.99 -5.20
C LYS A 396 -19.21 13.45 -4.79
N LEU A 397 -18.30 14.09 -4.03
CA LEU A 397 -18.47 15.48 -3.60
C LEU A 397 -18.53 16.45 -4.79
N LEU A 398 -17.74 16.21 -5.83
CA LEU A 398 -17.80 16.98 -7.07
C LEU A 398 -19.16 16.85 -7.77
N LEU A 399 -19.76 15.66 -7.77
CA LEU A 399 -21.11 15.46 -8.33
C LEU A 399 -22.18 16.17 -7.52
N MET A 400 -22.06 16.23 -6.19
CA MET A 400 -22.94 17.06 -5.37
C MET A 400 -22.86 18.54 -5.77
N TYR A 401 -21.64 19.06 -6.00
CA TYR A 401 -21.43 20.42 -6.50
C TYR A 401 -22.08 20.65 -7.86
N VAL A 402 -21.89 19.73 -8.82
CA VAL A 402 -22.52 19.83 -10.14
C VAL A 402 -24.04 19.89 -10.01
N LYS A 403 -24.63 18.98 -9.23
CA LYS A 403 -26.09 18.90 -8.99
C LYS A 403 -26.65 20.13 -8.26
N ALA A 404 -25.89 20.69 -7.32
CA ALA A 404 -26.28 21.91 -6.62
C ALA A 404 -26.34 23.13 -7.55
N LYS A 405 -25.51 23.18 -8.59
CA LYS A 405 -25.41 24.30 -9.56
C LYS A 405 -26.42 24.23 -10.72
N GLU A 406 -27.22 23.17 -10.82
CA GLU A 406 -28.23 23.01 -11.88
C GLU A 406 -29.35 24.06 -11.80
N ASP A 407 -29.62 24.60 -10.61
CA ASP A 407 -30.64 25.62 -10.38
C ASP A 407 -30.20 26.61 -9.28
N THR A 408 -31.06 27.59 -9.00
CA THR A 408 -30.82 28.62 -7.98
C THR A 408 -31.11 28.17 -6.54
N ASN A 409 -31.67 26.96 -6.35
CA ASN A 409 -32.03 26.44 -5.03
C ASN A 409 -30.83 25.86 -4.28
N GLY A 410 -29.74 25.55 -4.99
CA GLY A 410 -28.51 25.05 -4.38
C GLY A 410 -28.63 23.58 -3.95
N TRP A 411 -28.04 23.23 -2.81
CA TRP A 411 -28.13 21.89 -2.21
C TRP A 411 -29.35 21.79 -1.30
N THR A 412 -30.29 20.90 -1.60
CA THR A 412 -31.57 20.71 -0.89
C THR A 412 -31.73 19.25 -0.45
N ILE A 413 -32.66 18.98 0.48
CA ILE A 413 -32.96 17.62 0.93
C ILE A 413 -33.37 16.73 -0.25
N SER A 414 -34.21 17.25 -1.16
CA SER A 414 -34.63 16.50 -2.34
C SER A 414 -33.46 16.10 -3.25
N LYS A 415 -32.47 17.00 -3.44
CA LYS A 415 -31.28 16.70 -4.25
C LYS A 415 -30.36 15.71 -3.53
N ALA A 416 -30.22 15.83 -2.21
CA ALA A 416 -29.47 14.87 -1.41
C ALA A 416 -30.09 13.47 -1.52
N ASP A 417 -31.41 13.34 -1.36
CA ASP A 417 -32.11 12.05 -1.45
C ASP A 417 -31.99 11.41 -2.83
N GLU A 418 -32.16 12.19 -3.89
CA GLU A 418 -31.99 11.72 -5.27
C GLU A 418 -30.55 11.31 -5.54
N HIS A 419 -29.57 12.13 -5.13
CA HIS A 419 -28.15 11.83 -5.26
C HIS A 419 -27.77 10.55 -4.48
N GLY A 420 -28.29 10.38 -3.27
CA GLY A 420 -28.08 9.17 -2.47
C GLY A 420 -28.54 7.91 -3.19
N LYS A 421 -29.75 7.95 -3.80
CA LYS A 421 -30.30 6.85 -4.60
C LYS A 421 -29.44 6.56 -5.84
N GLU A 422 -29.05 7.59 -6.59
CA GLU A 422 -28.18 7.45 -7.76
C GLU A 422 -26.86 6.76 -7.41
N MET A 423 -26.19 7.21 -6.33
CA MET A 423 -24.93 6.64 -5.88
C MET A 423 -25.09 5.19 -5.37
N PHE A 424 -26.21 4.89 -4.70
CA PHE A 424 -26.51 3.54 -4.26
C PHE A 424 -26.74 2.58 -5.42
N GLU A 425 -27.44 3.01 -6.47
CA GLU A 425 -27.66 2.19 -7.66
C GLU A 425 -26.35 1.86 -8.40
N ILE A 426 -25.38 2.79 -8.41
CA ILE A 426 -24.03 2.51 -8.95
C ILE A 426 -23.32 1.44 -8.12
N LEU A 427 -23.41 1.53 -6.78
CA LEU A 427 -22.85 0.50 -5.90
C LEU A 427 -23.54 -0.85 -6.08
N LYS A 428 -24.85 -0.90 -6.30
CA LYS A 428 -25.54 -2.17 -6.61
C LYS A 428 -25.04 -2.78 -7.91
N LYS A 429 -24.99 -1.99 -8.99
CA LYS A 429 -24.49 -2.44 -10.30
C LYS A 429 -23.02 -2.85 -10.28
N SER A 430 -22.25 -2.38 -9.31
CA SER A 430 -20.85 -2.79 -9.16
C SER A 430 -20.65 -4.28 -8.88
N PHE A 431 -21.71 -4.98 -8.44
CA PHE A 431 -21.71 -6.43 -8.22
C PHE A 431 -22.14 -7.23 -9.45
N GLU A 432 -22.69 -6.57 -10.46
CA GLU A 432 -23.05 -7.20 -11.73
C GLU A 432 -21.76 -7.42 -12.52
N THR A 433 -21.46 -8.68 -12.85
CA THR A 433 -20.41 -8.98 -13.82
C THR A 433 -20.79 -8.32 -15.14
N THR A 434 -19.85 -7.62 -15.76
CA THR A 434 -20.01 -7.07 -17.10
C THR A 434 -20.19 -8.24 -18.07
N GLU A 435 -21.41 -8.71 -18.28
CA GLU A 435 -21.73 -9.53 -19.45
C GLU A 435 -21.45 -8.64 -20.66
N GLU A 436 -20.41 -9.02 -21.41
CA GLU A 436 -19.96 -8.31 -22.61
C GLU A 436 -21.17 -8.05 -23.53
N THR A 437 -21.56 -6.78 -23.68
CA THR A 437 -22.14 -6.34 -24.95
C THR A 437 -21.06 -6.52 -26.01
N GLN A 438 -21.18 -7.63 -26.75
CA GLN A 438 -20.43 -7.98 -27.96
C GLN A 438 -20.40 -6.86 -29.00
#